data_AF-A0A0A0EJN0-F1
#
_entry.id   AF-A0A0A0EJN0-F1
#
_cell.length_a   1.000
_cell.length_b   1.000
_cell.length_c   1.000
_cell.angle_alpha   90.00
_cell.angle_beta   90.00
_cell.angle_gamma   90.00
#
_symmetry.space_group_name_H-M   'P 1'
#
loop_
_entity.id
_entity.type
_entity.pdbx_description
1 polymer ?
#
loop_
_entity_poly.entity_id
_entity_poly.type
_entity_poly.pdbx_seq_one_letter_code
_entity_poly.pdbx_strand_id
1 'polypeptide(L)'
;MTLAGAVALGPAGEARADGMFAQLDVAPGDVTAVLSAQRGRLSYGTVYSDYGNGADLNFQLSYAFALGDPNAPVTLRVGPAVQYEGLKTWKAGARIVAEHYRPTEFGNIFLLGEYSTIDNAYFALASVGLRDAGLAVELTHQGDDDGFRETALALSVPLEGTDVALRAGYKFRAKEVFVGVSWNTF
;
A
#
# COMPACT_ATOMS: atom_id res chain seq x y z
N MET A 1 51.98 1.05 -18.68
CA MET A 1 50.89 1.34 -17.73
C MET A 1 49.66 1.59 -18.57
N THR A 2 48.74 0.63 -18.63
CA THR A 2 47.76 0.51 -19.72
C THR A 2 46.34 0.57 -19.14
N LEU A 3 45.55 1.54 -19.65
CA LEU A 3 44.09 1.70 -19.81
C LEU A 3 43.10 0.97 -18.84
N ALA A 4 42.21 1.74 -18.18
CA ALA A 4 40.77 1.92 -18.53
C ALA A 4 39.84 0.85 -17.91
N GLY A 5 38.60 1.12 -17.50
CA GLY A 5 37.79 2.31 -17.63
C GLY A 5 36.69 2.36 -16.56
N ALA A 6 36.08 3.53 -16.44
CA ALA A 6 34.94 3.79 -15.59
C ALA A 6 33.74 2.92 -16.02
N VAL A 7 33.22 2.11 -15.10
CA VAL A 7 31.93 1.46 -15.29
C VAL A 7 30.86 2.53 -15.07
N ALA A 8 30.37 3.08 -16.17
CA ALA A 8 29.13 3.84 -16.18
C ALA A 8 28.00 2.90 -15.78
N LEU A 9 27.47 3.07 -14.56
CA LEU A 9 26.17 2.55 -14.16
C LEU A 9 25.12 3.33 -14.95
N GLY A 10 24.89 2.92 -16.20
CA GLY A 10 23.75 3.38 -16.99
C GLY A 10 22.45 2.96 -16.29
N PRO A 11 21.38 3.77 -16.38
CA PRO A 11 20.13 3.44 -15.71
C PRO A 11 19.56 2.18 -16.36
N ALA A 12 19.49 1.09 -15.59
CA ALA A 12 18.54 0.03 -15.90
C ALA A 12 17.16 0.72 -15.93
N GLY A 13 16.54 0.72 -17.10
CA GLY A 13 15.26 1.41 -17.32
C GLY A 13 14.26 0.93 -16.28
N GLU A 14 13.90 1.83 -15.35
CA GLU A 14 12.73 1.62 -14.52
C GLU A 14 11.56 1.44 -15.47
N ALA A 15 10.92 0.27 -15.44
CA ALA A 15 9.54 0.17 -15.90
C ALA A 15 8.72 1.07 -14.96
N ARG A 16 8.65 2.36 -15.32
CA ARG A 16 7.96 3.40 -14.55
C ARG A 16 6.48 3.25 -14.80
N ALA A 17 5.84 2.35 -14.06
CA ALA A 17 4.40 2.27 -14.03
C ALA A 17 3.88 3.50 -13.25
N ASP A 18 3.70 4.59 -13.99
CA ASP A 18 2.89 5.71 -13.56
C ASP A 18 1.45 5.20 -13.45
N GLY A 19 0.87 5.28 -12.25
CA GLY A 19 -0.40 4.64 -11.98
C GLY A 19 -1.13 5.29 -10.83
N MET A 20 -2.39 4.91 -10.68
CA MET A 20 -3.23 5.31 -9.57
C MET A 20 -3.93 4.08 -8.99
N PHE A 21 -4.10 4.13 -7.68
CA PHE A 21 -4.85 3.16 -6.90
C PHE A 21 -5.88 3.90 -6.08
N ALA A 22 -7.11 3.40 -6.06
CA ALA A 22 -8.16 3.83 -5.17
C ALA A 22 -8.82 2.62 -4.52
N GLN A 23 -9.18 2.73 -3.25
CA GLN A 23 -9.94 1.71 -2.53
C GLN A 23 -10.95 2.38 -1.61
N LEU A 24 -12.13 1.77 -1.49
CA LEU A 24 -13.13 2.11 -0.49
C LEU A 24 -13.64 0.81 0.11
N ASP A 25 -13.42 0.63 1.41
CA ASP A 25 -13.96 -0.47 2.21
C ASP A 25 -14.94 0.11 3.24
N VAL A 26 -16.10 -0.53 3.37
CA VAL A 26 -17.18 -0.14 4.29
C VAL A 26 -17.53 -1.32 5.18
N ALA A 27 -17.50 -1.10 6.48
CA ALA A 27 -18.00 -2.00 7.51
C ALA A 27 -19.13 -1.32 8.31
N PRO A 28 -19.85 -2.04 9.18
CA PRO A 28 -20.87 -1.43 10.03
C PRO A 28 -20.34 -0.31 10.94
N GLY A 29 -19.11 -0.46 11.47
CA GLY A 29 -18.52 0.47 12.42
C GLY A 29 -17.49 1.43 11.83
N ASP A 30 -17.04 1.20 10.60
CA ASP A 30 -15.96 1.98 10.00
C ASP A 30 -16.03 2.10 8.47
N VAL A 31 -15.34 3.11 7.95
CA VAL A 31 -15.11 3.33 6.52
C VAL A 31 -13.63 3.62 6.33
N THR A 32 -13.01 2.95 5.36
CA THR A 32 -11.63 3.23 4.97
C THR A 32 -11.58 3.56 3.48
N ALA A 33 -10.98 4.70 3.14
CA ALA A 33 -10.70 5.06 1.76
C ALA A 33 -9.20 5.29 1.58
N VAL A 34 -8.62 4.69 0.54
CA VAL A 34 -7.20 4.84 0.18
C VAL A 34 -7.13 5.41 -1.21
N LEU A 35 -6.28 6.41 -1.40
CA LEU A 35 -5.86 6.87 -2.73
C LEU A 35 -4.35 6.89 -2.78
N SER A 36 -3.77 6.39 -3.87
CA SER A 36 -2.36 6.49 -4.14
C SER A 36 -2.13 6.80 -5.61
N ALA A 37 -1.10 7.60 -5.89
CA ALA A 37 -0.67 7.92 -7.24
C ALA A 37 0.85 7.88 -7.32
N GLN A 38 1.39 7.37 -8.41
CA GLN A 38 2.81 7.38 -8.70
C GLN A 38 3.09 8.08 -10.03
N ARG A 39 4.09 8.96 -10.03
CA ARG A 39 4.66 9.60 -11.21
C ARG A 39 6.18 9.52 -11.14
N GLY A 40 6.76 8.64 -11.95
CA GLY A 40 8.16 8.26 -11.89
C GLY A 40 8.54 7.73 -10.50
N ARG A 41 9.44 8.44 -9.81
CA ARG A 41 9.89 8.08 -8.46
C ARG A 41 9.08 8.76 -7.35
N LEU A 42 8.13 9.62 -7.70
CA LEU A 42 7.36 10.36 -6.73
C LEU A 42 6.02 9.68 -6.51
N SER A 43 5.68 9.41 -5.26
CA SER A 43 4.39 8.81 -4.89
C SER A 43 3.67 9.70 -3.89
N TYR A 44 2.37 9.86 -4.12
CA TYR A 44 1.43 10.57 -3.28
C TYR A 44 0.45 9.55 -2.72
N GLY A 45 0.03 9.73 -1.47
CA GLY A 45 -0.96 8.86 -0.87
C GLY A 45 -1.83 9.62 0.11
N THR A 46 -3.08 9.21 0.21
CA THR A 46 -3.97 9.60 1.29
C THR A 46 -4.78 8.42 1.77
N VAL A 47 -5.03 8.39 3.07
CA VAL A 47 -5.89 7.41 3.72
C VAL A 47 -6.87 8.16 4.60
N TYR A 48 -8.15 7.95 4.36
CA TYR A 48 -9.23 8.36 5.24
C TYR A 48 -9.72 7.14 6.01
N SER A 49 -9.88 7.28 7.31
CA SER A 49 -10.42 6.23 8.18
C SER A 49 -11.44 6.84 9.12
N ASP A 50 -12.71 6.51 8.95
CA ASP A 50 -13.77 6.77 9.93
C ASP A 50 -13.93 5.54 10.80
N TYR A 51 -13.89 5.70 12.12
CA TYR A 51 -13.98 4.62 13.11
C TYR A 51 -15.10 4.88 14.14
N GLY A 52 -16.16 5.57 13.71
CA GLY A 52 -17.44 5.70 14.41
C GLY A 52 -17.49 6.76 15.51
N ASN A 53 -16.38 7.01 16.20
CA ASN A 53 -16.25 8.10 17.20
C ASN A 53 -15.27 9.20 16.77
N GLY A 54 -14.72 9.10 15.57
CA GLY A 54 -13.73 10.00 15.01
C GLY A 54 -13.36 9.58 13.60
N ALA A 55 -12.62 10.44 12.91
CA ALA A 55 -12.06 10.12 11.64
C ALA A 55 -10.66 10.73 11.50
N ASP A 56 -9.80 10.03 10.79
CA ASP A 56 -8.44 10.44 10.51
C ASP A 56 -8.25 10.64 9.01
N LEU A 57 -7.49 11.66 8.67
CA LEU A 57 -7.07 11.90 7.29
C LEU A 57 -5.55 12.00 7.23
N ASN A 58 -4.94 11.03 6.55
CA ASN A 58 -3.51 10.92 6.38
C ASN A 58 -3.12 11.38 4.97
N PHE A 59 -1.99 12.07 4.84
CA PHE A 59 -1.36 12.39 3.57
C PHE A 59 0.13 12.06 3.61
N GLN A 60 0.66 11.59 2.49
CA GLN A 60 2.09 11.37 2.32
C GLN A 60 2.58 11.85 0.96
N LEU A 61 3.83 12.27 0.95
CA LEU A 61 4.64 12.47 -0.24
C LEU A 61 5.91 11.66 -0.05
N SER A 62 6.28 10.84 -1.02
CA SER A 62 7.45 9.95 -0.87
C SER A 62 8.22 9.78 -2.16
N TYR A 63 9.53 9.56 -2.02
CA TYR A 63 10.43 9.29 -3.13
C TYR A 63 10.87 7.83 -3.12
N ALA A 64 10.86 7.18 -4.27
CA ALA A 64 11.13 5.77 -4.46
C ALA A 64 12.61 5.48 -4.81
N PHE A 65 13.13 4.44 -4.17
CA PHE A 65 14.44 3.84 -4.38
C PHE A 65 14.24 2.35 -4.65
N ALA A 66 14.79 1.85 -5.75
CA ALA A 66 14.88 0.41 -5.99
C ALA A 66 16.10 -0.15 -5.25
N LEU A 67 15.89 -1.18 -4.44
CA LEU A 67 16.92 -1.86 -3.65
C LEU A 67 16.97 -3.35 -4.00
N GLY A 68 18.13 -3.97 -3.88
CA GLY A 68 18.31 -5.41 -4.06
C GLY A 68 18.50 -5.84 -5.51
N ASP A 69 17.98 -7.03 -5.86
CA ASP A 69 18.10 -7.63 -7.19
C ASP A 69 17.41 -6.76 -8.25
N PRO A 70 18.10 -6.31 -9.32
CA PRO A 70 17.48 -5.55 -10.39
C PRO A 70 16.31 -6.26 -11.09
N ASN A 71 16.25 -7.59 -11.05
CA ASN A 71 15.18 -8.38 -11.65
C ASN A 71 13.97 -8.57 -10.73
N ALA A 72 14.14 -8.29 -9.44
CA ALA A 72 13.12 -8.45 -8.41
C ALA A 72 13.34 -7.42 -7.29
N PRO A 73 13.31 -6.11 -7.60
CA PRO A 73 13.69 -5.09 -6.64
C PRO A 73 12.66 -4.99 -5.51
N VAL A 74 13.14 -4.59 -4.34
CA VAL A 74 12.30 -4.01 -3.29
C VAL A 74 12.23 -2.51 -3.56
N THR A 75 11.02 -1.99 -3.70
CA THR A 75 10.80 -0.54 -3.81
C THR A 75 10.68 0.04 -2.41
N LEU A 76 11.70 0.80 -2.00
CA LEU A 76 11.66 1.57 -0.76
C LEU A 76 11.19 2.99 -1.07
N ARG A 77 10.15 3.45 -0.40
CA ARG A 77 9.68 4.84 -0.44
C ARG A 77 9.91 5.51 0.90
N VAL A 78 10.43 6.72 0.87
CA VAL A 78 10.66 7.53 2.07
C VAL A 78 10.16 8.93 1.81
N GLY A 79 9.48 9.54 2.79
CA GLY A 79 9.18 10.96 2.72
C GLY A 79 8.31 11.48 3.88
N PRO A 80 7.95 12.77 3.83
CA PRO A 80 7.11 13.37 4.85
C PRO A 80 5.68 12.82 4.84
N ALA A 81 5.06 12.79 6.01
CA ALA A 81 3.66 12.47 6.21
C ALA A 81 3.01 13.49 7.15
N VAL A 82 1.72 13.72 6.96
CA VAL A 82 0.88 14.51 7.86
C VAL A 82 -0.43 13.78 8.11
N GLN A 83 -0.98 13.93 9.32
CA GLN A 83 -2.25 13.34 9.73
C GLN A 83 -3.10 14.42 10.40
N TYR A 84 -4.38 14.47 10.01
CA TYR A 84 -5.40 15.23 10.72
C TYR A 84 -6.21 14.26 11.57
N GLU A 85 -5.70 14.02 12.78
CA GLU A 85 -6.24 13.05 13.74
C GLU A 85 -7.54 13.58 14.35
N GLY A 86 -8.55 12.70 14.39
CA GLY A 86 -9.89 13.00 14.91
C GLY A 86 -10.55 14.19 14.23
N LEU A 87 -10.05 14.57 13.05
CA LEU A 87 -10.31 15.82 12.32
C LEU A 87 -10.20 17.08 13.21
N LYS A 88 -9.21 17.10 14.11
CA LYS A 88 -8.98 18.18 15.08
C LYS A 88 -7.51 18.54 15.26
N THR A 89 -6.63 17.53 15.26
CA THR A 89 -5.22 17.70 15.60
C THR A 89 -4.36 17.39 14.41
N TRP A 90 -3.48 18.32 14.03
CA TRP A 90 -2.47 18.06 13.00
C TRP A 90 -1.22 17.45 13.61
N LYS A 91 -0.80 16.31 13.05
CA LYS A 91 0.48 15.66 13.33
C LYS A 91 1.31 15.62 12.04
N ALA A 92 2.62 15.70 12.19
CA ALA A 92 3.56 15.64 11.08
C ALA A 92 4.72 14.72 11.44
N GLY A 93 5.25 14.02 10.44
CA GLY A 93 6.31 13.06 10.63
C GLY A 93 6.93 12.61 9.32
N ALA A 94 7.61 11.47 9.38
CA ALA A 94 8.14 10.77 8.23
C ALA A 94 7.50 9.38 8.12
N ARG A 95 7.42 8.88 6.90
CA ARG A 95 6.95 7.54 6.59
C ARG A 95 7.94 6.82 5.68
N ILE A 96 8.11 5.54 5.94
CA ILE A 96 8.87 4.61 5.13
C ILE A 96 7.96 3.46 4.71
N VAL A 97 8.00 3.11 3.43
CA VAL A 97 7.24 2.00 2.85
C VAL A 97 8.21 1.13 2.07
N ALA A 98 8.20 -0.17 2.30
CA ALA A 98 8.91 -1.15 1.49
C ALA A 98 7.89 -2.07 0.83
N GLU A 99 7.93 -2.18 -0.49
CA GLU A 99 7.06 -3.09 -1.23
C GLU A 99 7.85 -3.98 -2.19
N HIS A 100 7.30 -5.15 -2.47
CA HIS A 100 7.86 -6.09 -3.40
C HIS A 100 6.74 -6.82 -4.15
N TYR A 101 6.78 -6.72 -5.48
CA TYR A 101 5.93 -7.48 -6.38
C TYR A 101 6.73 -8.59 -7.05
N ARG A 102 6.18 -9.80 -7.09
CA ARG A 102 6.77 -10.93 -7.78
C ARG A 102 5.72 -11.70 -8.57
N PRO A 103 5.81 -11.74 -9.91
CA PRO A 103 4.98 -12.65 -10.70
C PRO A 103 5.41 -14.10 -10.45
N THR A 104 4.44 -15.01 -10.47
CA THR A 104 4.65 -16.46 -10.25
C THR A 104 3.91 -17.25 -11.33
N GLU A 105 4.16 -18.57 -11.40
CA GLU A 105 3.44 -19.44 -12.33
C GLU A 105 1.93 -19.53 -12.01
N PHE A 106 1.55 -19.38 -10.74
CA PHE A 106 0.16 -19.43 -10.27
C PHE A 106 -0.55 -18.05 -10.28
N GLY A 107 0.19 -16.96 -10.50
CA GLY A 107 -0.34 -15.60 -10.47
C GLY A 107 0.72 -14.61 -9.99
N ASN A 108 0.58 -14.09 -8.76
CA ASN A 108 1.53 -13.14 -8.20
C ASN A 108 1.56 -13.16 -6.68
N ILE A 109 2.62 -12.57 -6.13
CA ILE A 109 2.76 -12.23 -4.72
C ILE A 109 3.08 -10.74 -4.64
N PHE A 110 2.39 -10.03 -3.76
CA PHE A 110 2.70 -8.65 -3.39
C PHE A 110 2.86 -8.54 -1.88
N LEU A 111 3.97 -7.94 -1.45
CA LEU A 111 4.26 -7.67 -0.05
C LEU A 111 4.45 -6.18 0.15
N LEU A 112 3.91 -5.63 1.22
CA LEU A 112 4.13 -4.25 1.62
C LEU A 112 4.31 -4.18 3.14
N GLY A 113 5.28 -3.39 3.58
CA GLY A 113 5.47 -2.99 4.96
C GLY A 113 5.63 -1.48 5.04
N GLU A 114 5.03 -0.87 6.04
CA GLU A 114 5.05 0.56 6.29
C GLU A 114 5.31 0.85 7.76
N TYR A 115 6.06 1.93 8.00
CA TYR A 115 6.22 2.54 9.31
C TYR A 115 6.12 4.05 9.20
N SER A 116 5.40 4.67 10.13
CA SER A 116 5.24 6.10 10.29
C SER A 116 5.78 6.54 11.65
N THR A 117 6.46 7.67 11.70
CA THR A 117 6.86 8.28 12.98
C THR A 117 5.70 8.96 13.70
N ILE A 118 4.56 9.13 13.02
CA ILE A 118 3.31 9.61 13.64
C ILE A 118 2.72 8.42 14.39
N ASP A 119 2.62 8.55 15.72
CA ASP A 119 2.08 7.54 16.66
C ASP A 119 2.76 6.16 16.54
N ASN A 120 4.01 6.17 16.06
CA ASN A 120 4.77 4.98 15.71
C ASN A 120 3.95 3.93 14.92
N ALA A 121 3.05 4.42 14.06
CA ALA A 121 2.09 3.58 13.36
C ALA A 121 2.77 2.66 12.35
N TYR A 122 2.23 1.45 12.19
CA TYR A 122 2.74 0.45 11.28
C TYR A 122 1.61 -0.21 10.48
N PHE A 123 1.94 -0.65 9.27
CA PHE A 123 1.05 -1.42 8.41
C PHE A 123 1.86 -2.48 7.66
N ALA A 124 1.29 -3.66 7.49
CA ALA A 124 1.83 -4.75 6.70
C ALA A 124 0.72 -5.39 5.87
N LEU A 125 1.04 -5.76 4.63
CA LEU A 125 0.16 -6.45 3.69
C LEU A 125 0.92 -7.60 3.04
N ALA A 126 0.27 -8.76 2.98
CA ALA A 126 0.65 -9.85 2.09
C ALA A 126 -0.54 -10.17 1.19
N SER A 127 -0.34 -10.09 -0.12
CA SER A 127 -1.33 -10.40 -1.14
C SER A 127 -0.85 -11.52 -2.04
N VAL A 128 -1.74 -12.46 -2.34
CA VAL A 128 -1.51 -13.56 -3.26
C VAL A 128 -2.60 -13.54 -4.32
N GLY A 129 -2.21 -13.22 -5.56
CA GLY A 129 -3.08 -13.33 -6.72
C GLY A 129 -3.08 -14.76 -7.27
N LEU A 130 -4.27 -15.34 -7.42
CA LEU A 130 -4.51 -16.67 -7.98
C LEU A 130 -5.12 -16.53 -9.37
N ARG A 131 -4.29 -16.69 -10.41
CA ARG A 131 -4.69 -16.46 -11.82
C ARG A 131 -5.88 -17.31 -12.22
N ASP A 132 -5.82 -18.61 -11.97
CA ASP A 132 -6.82 -19.56 -12.45
C ASP A 132 -8.16 -19.42 -11.69
N ALA A 133 -8.11 -18.89 -10.47
CA ALA A 133 -9.29 -18.61 -9.66
C ALA A 133 -9.87 -17.20 -9.91
N GLY A 134 -9.14 -16.33 -10.63
CA GLY A 134 -9.55 -14.96 -10.88
C GLY A 134 -9.77 -14.15 -9.60
N LEU A 135 -8.94 -14.34 -8.57
CA LEU A 135 -9.06 -13.63 -7.30
C LEU A 135 -7.69 -13.36 -6.65
N ALA A 136 -7.66 -12.41 -5.71
CA ALA A 136 -6.55 -12.21 -4.80
C ALA A 136 -6.99 -12.40 -3.34
N VAL A 137 -6.10 -12.95 -2.53
CA VAL A 137 -6.26 -13.06 -1.07
C VAL A 137 -5.28 -12.11 -0.43
N GLU A 138 -5.78 -11.25 0.47
CA GLU A 138 -5.00 -10.22 1.14
C GLU A 138 -5.07 -10.40 2.65
N LEU A 139 -3.92 -10.44 3.31
CA LEU A 139 -3.80 -10.39 4.76
C LEU A 139 -3.14 -9.08 5.15
N THR A 140 -3.80 -8.30 5.98
CA THR A 140 -3.25 -7.05 6.53
C THR A 140 -3.06 -7.13 8.03
N HIS A 141 -2.07 -6.40 8.53
CA HIS A 141 -1.84 -6.18 9.94
C HIS A 141 -1.39 -4.75 10.18
N GLN A 142 -2.02 -4.04 11.11
CA GLN A 142 -1.72 -2.63 11.37
C GLN A 142 -1.92 -2.28 12.84
N GLY A 143 -1.34 -1.17 13.27
CA GLY A 143 -1.49 -0.64 14.62
C GLY A 143 -0.64 0.60 14.88
N ASP A 144 -0.64 1.04 16.12
CA ASP A 144 0.09 2.21 16.64
C ASP A 144 0.59 1.98 18.08
N ASP A 145 1.23 3.00 18.66
CA ASP A 145 1.72 2.97 20.06
C ASP A 145 0.65 3.30 21.11
N ASP A 146 -0.53 3.75 20.70
CA ASP A 146 -1.69 4.01 21.55
C ASP A 146 -2.56 2.75 21.80
N GLY A 147 -2.13 1.60 21.26
CA GLY A 147 -2.70 0.28 21.53
C GLY A 147 -3.76 -0.17 20.53
N PHE A 148 -3.99 0.61 19.48
CA PHE A 148 -4.73 0.12 18.32
C PHE A 148 -3.91 -0.95 17.60
N ARG A 149 -4.61 -1.98 17.16
CA ARG A 149 -4.10 -3.01 16.25
C ARG A 149 -5.27 -3.72 15.62
N GLU A 150 -5.15 -4.05 14.35
CA GLU A 150 -6.15 -4.82 13.59
C GLU A 150 -5.45 -5.79 12.65
N THR A 151 -6.06 -6.94 12.43
CA THR A 151 -5.68 -7.87 11.38
C THR A 151 -6.90 -8.08 10.51
N ALA A 152 -6.76 -8.03 9.20
CA ALA A 152 -7.87 -8.32 8.31
C ALA A 152 -7.48 -9.32 7.23
N LEU A 153 -8.45 -10.15 6.85
CA LEU A 153 -8.37 -11.00 5.67
C LEU A 153 -9.38 -10.47 4.64
N ALA A 154 -8.94 -10.27 3.41
CA ALA A 154 -9.80 -9.85 2.31
C ALA A 154 -9.65 -10.78 1.10
N LEU A 155 -10.74 -10.89 0.36
CA LEU A 155 -10.78 -11.43 -0.98
C LEU A 155 -11.07 -10.28 -1.94
N SER A 156 -10.34 -10.23 -3.05
CA SER A 156 -10.52 -9.26 -4.12
C SER A 156 -10.77 -9.98 -5.43
N VAL A 157 -11.86 -9.64 -6.11
CA VAL A 157 -12.28 -10.27 -7.37
C VAL A 157 -12.34 -9.18 -8.45
N PRO A 158 -11.39 -9.17 -9.42
CA PRO A 158 -11.41 -8.22 -10.53
C PRO A 158 -12.67 -8.39 -11.38
N LEU A 159 -13.22 -7.28 -11.83
CA LEU A 159 -14.30 -7.24 -12.82
C LEU A 159 -13.68 -7.29 -14.21
N GLU A 160 -14.00 -8.33 -14.97
CA GLU A 160 -13.43 -8.58 -16.30
C GLU A 160 -13.55 -7.35 -17.22
N GLY A 161 -12.45 -7.03 -17.92
CA GLY A 161 -12.41 -5.90 -18.85
C GLY A 161 -12.34 -4.52 -18.19
N THR A 162 -12.11 -4.45 -16.88
CA THR A 162 -11.98 -3.19 -16.14
C THR A 162 -10.78 -3.20 -15.20
N ASP A 163 -10.40 -2.01 -14.74
CA ASP A 163 -9.38 -1.81 -13.68
C ASP A 163 -9.98 -1.92 -12.26
N VAL A 164 -11.23 -2.39 -12.14
CA VAL A 164 -11.99 -2.41 -10.88
C VAL A 164 -12.03 -3.82 -10.30
N ALA A 165 -11.97 -3.95 -8.99
CA ALA A 165 -12.20 -5.19 -8.27
C ALA A 165 -13.21 -5.01 -7.12
N LEU A 166 -14.02 -6.02 -6.89
CA LEU A 166 -14.91 -6.11 -5.72
C LEU A 166 -14.15 -6.77 -4.58
N ARG A 167 -14.35 -6.25 -3.37
CA ARG A 167 -13.65 -6.71 -2.17
C ARG A 167 -14.65 -7.14 -1.11
N ALA A 168 -14.31 -8.18 -0.38
CA ALA A 168 -15.01 -8.55 0.84
C ALA A 168 -14.00 -9.12 1.83
N GLY A 169 -14.17 -8.84 3.11
CA GLY A 169 -13.23 -9.31 4.11
C GLY A 169 -13.76 -9.27 5.53
N TYR A 170 -12.89 -9.65 6.44
CA TYR A 170 -13.19 -9.74 7.86
C TYR A 170 -12.04 -9.17 8.69
N LYS A 171 -12.39 -8.28 9.62
CA LYS A 171 -11.50 -7.67 10.62
C LYS A 171 -11.56 -8.50 11.89
N PHE A 172 -10.44 -9.07 12.31
CA PHE A 172 -10.42 -10.08 13.37
C PHE A 172 -10.63 -9.48 14.77
N ARG A 173 -10.10 -8.28 15.06
CA ARG A 173 -10.26 -7.64 16.37
C ARG A 173 -11.58 -6.90 16.47
N ALA A 174 -11.94 -6.12 15.46
CA ALA A 174 -13.27 -5.48 15.37
C ALA A 174 -14.42 -6.50 15.30
N LYS A 175 -14.14 -7.70 14.77
CA LYS A 175 -15.13 -8.76 14.49
C LYS A 175 -16.20 -8.29 13.49
N GLU A 176 -15.76 -7.57 12.49
CA GLU A 176 -16.63 -6.97 11.48
C GLU A 176 -16.31 -7.52 10.11
N VAL A 177 -17.38 -7.76 9.34
CA VAL A 177 -17.26 -7.96 7.90
C VAL A 177 -17.23 -6.60 7.21
N PHE A 178 -16.48 -6.50 6.13
CA PHE A 178 -16.52 -5.34 5.25
C PHE A 178 -16.70 -5.77 3.81
N VAL A 179 -17.24 -4.85 3.02
CA VAL A 179 -17.30 -4.94 1.56
C VAL A 179 -16.69 -3.69 0.98
N GLY A 180 -16.13 -3.80 -0.22
CA GLY A 180 -15.44 -2.69 -0.82
C GLY A 180 -15.25 -2.82 -2.30
N VAL A 181 -14.63 -1.78 -2.85
CA VAL A 181 -14.22 -1.70 -4.24
C VAL A 181 -12.80 -1.15 -4.29
N SER A 182 -12.01 -1.63 -5.23
CA SER A 182 -10.74 -1.02 -5.58
C SER A 182 -10.66 -0.74 -7.07
N TRP A 183 -9.88 0.26 -7.44
CA TRP A 183 -9.53 0.61 -8.80
C TRP A 183 -8.01 0.74 -8.89
N ASN A 184 -7.40 0.09 -9.89
CA ASN A 184 -5.94 -0.02 -9.98
C ASN A 184 -5.47 0.04 -11.44
N THR A 185 -4.62 1.02 -11.77
CA THR A 185 -4.04 1.19 -13.13
C THR A 185 -2.55 0.89 -13.22
N PHE A 186 -1.97 0.29 -12.19
CA PHE A 186 -0.55 -0.07 -12.16
C PHE A 186 -0.21 -1.25 -13.07
#